data_AF-A0A6F9EGZ8-F1
#
_entry.id   AF-A0A6F9EGZ8-F1
#
_cell.length_a   1.000
_cell.length_b   1.000
_cell.length_c   1.000
_cell.angle_alpha   90.00
_cell.angle_beta   90.00
_cell.angle_gamma   90.00
#
_symmetry.space_group_name_H-M   'P 1'
#
loop_
_entity.id
_entity.type
_entity.pdbx_description
1 polymer ?
#
loop_
_entity_poly.entity_id
_entity_poly.type
_entity_poly.pdbx_seq_one_letter_code
_entity_poly.pdbx_strand_id
1 'polypeptide(L)' 'MEKRGTIMQIHVVQRGENLWSISRRYGVALNEIAAANQLPDPNRLVPGLALVIPPPPAPSRPSM' A
#
# COMPACT_ATOMS: atom_id res chain seq x y z
N MET A 1 25.55 -7.88 5.15
CA MET A 1 24.10 -7.79 5.48
C MET A 1 23.53 -6.65 4.66
N GLU A 2 23.10 -6.91 3.42
CA GLU A 2 22.30 -5.93 2.70
C GLU A 2 20.97 -5.84 3.44
N LYS A 3 20.78 -4.77 4.22
CA LYS A 3 19.43 -4.35 4.59
C LYS A 3 18.72 -4.19 3.25
N ARG A 4 17.82 -5.11 2.88
CA ARG A 4 16.88 -4.87 1.78
C ARG A 4 16.23 -3.55 2.13
N GLY A 5 16.64 -2.47 1.48
CA GLY A 5 16.03 -1.17 1.68
C GLY A 5 14.56 -1.38 1.43
N THR A 6 13.74 -1.11 2.44
CA THR A 6 12.29 -1.09 2.32
C THR A 6 11.97 -0.11 1.20
N ILE A 7 11.72 -0.64 -0.01
CA ILE A 7 11.38 0.16 -1.17
C ILE A 7 9.93 0.60 -1.02
N MET A 8 9.74 1.84 -0.61
CA MET A 8 8.44 2.51 -0.66
C MET A 8 8.12 2.76 -2.14
N GLN A 9 7.03 2.20 -2.63
CA GLN A 9 6.61 2.38 -4.01
C GLN A 9 5.55 3.47 -4.08
N ILE A 10 5.59 4.34 -5.09
CA ILE A 10 4.54 5.32 -5.34
C ILE A 10 3.57 4.75 -6.39
N HIS A 11 2.28 4.79 -6.09
CA HIS A 11 1.22 4.39 -6.99
C HIS A 11 0.28 5.57 -7.24
N VAL A 12 0.12 5.97 -8.51
CA VAL A 12 -0.84 7.00 -8.88
C VAL A 12 -2.18 6.33 -9.17
N VAL A 13 -3.20 6.68 -8.39
CA VAL A 13 -4.56 6.15 -8.50
C VAL A 13 -5.12 6.46 -9.89
N GLN A 14 -5.61 5.45 -10.59
CA GLN A 14 -6.28 5.61 -11.88
C GLN A 14 -7.79 5.65 -11.71
N ARG A 15 -8.49 6.11 -12.77
CA ARG A 15 -9.94 6.21 -12.77
C ARG A 15 -10.57 4.82 -12.61
N GLY A 16 -11.36 4.64 -11.54
CA GLY A 16 -12.02 3.38 -11.22
C GLY A 16 -11.22 2.46 -10.29
N GLU A 17 -9.98 2.83 -9.92
CA GLU A 17 -9.26 2.14 -8.85
C GLU A 17 -9.78 2.57 -7.49
N ASN A 18 -9.79 1.61 -6.56
CA ASN A 18 -10.12 1.83 -5.16
C ASN A 18 -9.02 1.26 -4.26
N LEU A 19 -9.02 1.65 -3.00
CA LEU A 19 -7.97 1.26 -2.06
C LEU A 19 -7.87 -0.25 -1.93
N TRP A 20 -8.99 -0.96 -2.01
CA TRP A 20 -9.04 -2.42 -1.97
C TRP A 20 -8.29 -3.08 -3.14
N SER A 21 -8.52 -2.62 -4.37
CA SER A 21 -7.87 -3.11 -5.59
C SER A 21 -6.36 -2.86 -5.57
N ILE A 22 -5.95 -1.70 -5.04
CA ILE A 22 -4.54 -1.32 -4.86
C ILE A 22 -3.90 -2.21 -3.79
N SER A 23 -4.57 -2.39 -2.64
CA SER A 23 -4.08 -3.24 -1.55
C SER A 23 -3.82 -4.68 -2.03
N ARG A 24 -4.74 -5.25 -2.82
CA ARG A 24 -4.60 -6.58 -3.40
C ARG A 24 -3.49 -6.66 -4.43
N ARG A 25 -3.31 -5.63 -5.25
CA ARG A 25 -2.23 -5.57 -6.24
C ARG A 25 -0.86 -5.62 -5.57
N TYR A 26 -0.71 -4.92 -4.44
CA TYR A 26 0.56 -4.79 -3.74
C TYR A 26 0.77 -5.80 -2.62
N GLY A 27 -0.26 -6.54 -2.23
CA GLY A 27 -0.20 -7.46 -1.09
C GLY A 27 -0.06 -6.75 0.27
N VAL A 28 -0.47 -5.48 0.33
CA VAL A 28 -0.38 -4.62 1.50
C VAL A 28 -1.79 -4.43 2.05
N ALA A 29 -1.96 -4.33 3.35
CA ALA A 29 -3.28 -4.17 3.93
C ALA A 29 -3.82 -2.73 3.73
N LEU A 30 -5.14 -2.56 3.55
CA LEU A 30 -5.75 -1.24 3.29
C LEU A 30 -5.43 -0.24 4.41
N ASN A 31 -5.46 -0.70 5.66
CA ASN A 31 -5.14 0.10 6.84
C ASN A 31 -3.68 0.58 6.82
N GLU A 32 -2.73 -0.23 6.35
CA GLU A 32 -1.32 0.16 6.23
C GLU A 32 -1.15 1.24 5.15
N ILE A 33 -1.81 1.09 3.99
CA ILE A 33 -1.77 2.11 2.94
C ILE A 33 -2.43 3.41 3.42
N ALA A 34 -3.60 3.31 4.08
CA ALA A 34 -4.30 4.47 4.61
C ALA A 34 -3.51 5.20 5.69
N ALA A 35 -2.87 4.46 6.60
CA ALA A 35 -2.01 5.03 7.64
C ALA A 35 -0.76 5.69 7.05
N ALA A 36 -0.11 5.04 6.07
CA ALA A 36 1.08 5.57 5.41
C ALA A 36 0.82 6.88 4.65
N ASN A 37 -0.40 7.06 4.12
CA ASN A 37 -0.79 8.23 3.35
C ASN A 37 -1.67 9.22 4.14
N GLN A 38 -1.96 8.93 5.41
CA GLN A 38 -2.88 9.70 6.26
C GLN A 38 -4.19 10.03 5.53
N LEU A 39 -4.76 9.03 4.84
CA LEU A 39 -5.94 9.24 4.01
C LEU A 39 -7.15 9.65 4.87
N PRO A 40 -7.76 10.82 4.62
CA PRO A 40 -8.91 11.28 5.39
C PRO A 40 -10.16 10.42 5.14
N ASP A 41 -10.29 9.85 3.94
CA ASP A 41 -11.31 8.85 3.62
C ASP A 41 -10.71 7.73 2.74
N PRO A 42 -10.44 6.54 3.31
CA PRO A 42 -9.91 5.39 2.57
C PRO A 42 -10.83 4.88 1.45
N ASN A 43 -12.13 5.20 1.51
CA ASN A 43 -13.11 4.75 0.52
C ASN A 43 -13.25 5.72 -0.65
N ARG A 44 -12.72 6.93 -0.52
CA ARG A 44 -12.85 7.99 -1.53
C ARG A 44 -11.48 8.37 -2.10
N LEU A 45 -11.00 7.57 -3.05
CA LEU A 45 -9.79 7.90 -3.80
C LEU A 45 -10.11 8.75 -5.02
N VAL A 46 -9.28 9.77 -5.27
CA VAL A 46 -9.39 10.64 -6.45
C VAL A 46 -8.36 10.18 -7.49
N PRO A 47 -8.74 10.00 -8.77
CA PRO A 47 -7.78 9.69 -9.83
C PRO A 47 -6.71 10.77 -9.95
N GLY A 48 -5.45 10.37 -10.09
CA GLY A 48 -4.29 11.26 -10.06
C GLY A 48 -3.67 11.42 -8.68
N LEU A 49 -4.28 10.89 -7.61
CA LEU A 49 -3.69 10.89 -6.27
C LEU A 49 -2.48 9.94 -6.23
N ALA A 50 -1.32 10.46 -5.80
CA ALA A 50 -0.15 9.63 -5.54
C ALA A 50 -0.25 9.03 -4.13
N LEU A 51 -0.26 7.70 -4.05
CA LEU A 51 -0.23 6.93 -2.81
C LEU A 51 1.15 6.31 -2.60
N VAL A 52 1.70 6.49 -1.41
CA VAL A 52 2.86 5.77 -0.90
C VAL A 52 2.41 4.38 -0.47
N ILE A 53 2.91 3.36 -1.14
CA ILE A 53 2.65 1.97 -0.83
C ILE A 53 3.83 1.44 -0.02
N PRO A 54 3.63 1.13 1.28
CA PRO A 54 4.68 0.48 2.06
C PRO A 54 4.93 -0.94 1.57
N PRO A 55 6.10 -1.54 1.84
CA PRO A 55 6.32 -2.93 1.48
C PRO A 55 5.33 -3.82 2.25
N PRO A 56 4.91 -4.94 1.66
CA PRO A 56 4.10 -5.91 2.37
C PRO A 56 4.86 -6.38 3.62
N PRO A 57 4.15 -6.65 4.73
CA PRO A 57 4.78 -7.19 5.92
C PRO A 57 5.56 -8.44 5.53
N ALA A 58 6.80 -8.53 6.03
CA ALA A 58 7.63 -9.69 5.77
C ALA A 58 6.80 -10.94 6.14
N PRO A 59 6.76 -11.97 5.28
CA PRO A 59 6.06 -13.19 5.62
C PRO A 59 6.65 -13.66 6.94
N SER A 60 5.83 -13.64 7.99
CA SER A 60 6.16 -14.25 9.26
C SER A 60 6.40 -15.72 8.92
N ARG A 61 7.67 -16.11 8.79
CA ARG A 61 8.05 -17.51 8.61
C ARG A 61 7.27 -18.26 9.69
N PRO A 62 6.35 -19.17 9.33
CA PRO A 62 5.67 -19.97 10.34
C PRO A 62 6.78 -20.64 11.13
N SER A 63 6.85 -20.34 12.42
CA SER A 63 7.66 -21.14 13.32
C SER A 63 6.96 -22.50 13.31
N MET A 64 7.57 -23.47 12.61
CA MET A 64 7.09 -24.85 12.52
C MET A 64 6.83 -25.42 13.91
#